data_AF-A0A942L7K6-F1
#
_entry.id   AF-A0A942L7K6-F1
#
_cell.length_a   1.000
_cell.length_b   1.000
_cell.length_c   1.000
_cell.angle_alpha   90.00
_cell.angle_beta   90.00
_cell.angle_gamma   90.00
#
_symmetry.space_group_name_H-M   'P 1'
#
loop_
_entity.id
_entity.type
_entity.pdbx_description
1 polymer ?
#
loop_
_entity_poly.entity_id
_entity_poly.type
_entity_poly.pdbx_seq_one_letter_code
_entity_poly.pdbx_strand_id
1 'polypeptide(L)'
;MKIDVLVAEIGSTTTVVNAFSNINTPFPKFSGQGQAPTTVLEGDVNIGLQGAMENLRKKLGLSDLDYDEMLATSSAAGGLKMTVHGLVYDMTVRAAKEAALGAGAIIHHVTGGKLRKRDLNTIENIKPNLILIAGGVDFGERD
;
A
#
# COMPACT_ATOMS: atom_id res chain seq x y z
N MET A 1 4.23 -8.82 30.68
CA MET A 1 4.57 -9.78 29.61
C MET A 1 5.36 -9.01 28.57
N LYS A 2 6.51 -9.51 28.12
CA LYS A 2 7.29 -8.83 27.09
C LYS A 2 6.92 -9.39 25.71
N ILE A 3 6.56 -8.51 24.78
CA ILE A 3 6.32 -8.87 23.38
C ILE A 3 7.60 -8.54 22.62
N ASP A 4 8.07 -9.45 21.78
CA ASP A 4 9.29 -9.17 21.01
C ASP A 4 8.92 -8.36 19.76
N VAL A 5 7.86 -8.79 19.06
CA VAL A 5 7.41 -8.11 17.84
C VAL A 5 5.88 -8.03 17.76
N LEU A 6 5.39 -6.86 17.40
CA LEU A 6 4.05 -6.64 16.90
C LEU A 6 4.06 -6.63 15.38
N VAL A 7 3.17 -7.40 14.76
CA VAL A 7 2.98 -7.38 13.31
C VAL A 7 1.58 -6.83 13.01
N ALA A 8 1.56 -5.61 12.50
CA ALA A 8 0.35 -4.90 12.09
C ALA A 8 0.06 -5.13 10.60
N GLU A 9 -1.16 -5.56 10.31
CA GLU A 9 -1.69 -5.69 8.97
C GLU A 9 -2.86 -4.70 8.83
N ILE A 10 -2.62 -3.60 8.12
CA ILE A 10 -3.60 -2.55 7.88
C ILE A 10 -4.32 -2.85 6.56
N GLY A 11 -5.36 -3.67 6.62
CA GLY A 11 -6.20 -4.01 5.47
C GLY A 11 -7.15 -2.88 5.05
N SER A 12 -7.89 -3.06 3.95
CA SER A 12 -8.88 -2.08 3.47
C SER A 12 -10.06 -1.89 4.43
N THR A 13 -10.49 -2.96 5.12
CA THR A 13 -11.65 -2.94 6.02
C THR A 13 -11.25 -3.10 7.49
N THR A 14 -10.22 -3.90 7.76
CA THR A 14 -9.84 -4.30 9.12
C THR A 14 -8.34 -4.11 9.30
N THR A 15 -7.96 -3.53 10.42
CA THR A 15 -6.58 -3.50 10.92
C THR A 15 -6.41 -4.58 11.97
N VAL A 16 -5.41 -5.44 11.78
CA VAL A 16 -5.10 -6.57 12.66
C VAL A 16 -3.71 -6.38 13.24
N VAL A 17 -3.54 -6.65 14.53
CA VAL A 17 -2.23 -6.63 15.20
C VAL A 17 -2.00 -7.97 15.88
N ASN A 18 -0.93 -8.65 15.47
CA ASN A 18 -0.48 -9.92 16.05
C ASN A 18 0.72 -9.69 16.95
N ALA A 19 0.73 -10.32 18.11
CA ALA A 19 1.87 -10.30 19.03
C ALA A 19 2.62 -11.62 19.02
N PHE A 20 3.94 -11.54 18.96
CA PHE A 20 4.83 -12.69 19.09
C PHE A 20 5.88 -12.45 20.16
N SER A 21 6.20 -13.49 20.92
CA SER A 21 7.23 -13.50 21.96
C SER A 21 8.18 -14.67 21.74
N ASN A 22 9.38 -14.58 22.32
CA ASN A 22 10.46 -15.56 22.19
C ASN A 22 10.92 -15.83 20.74
N ILE A 23 10.83 -14.82 19.85
CA ILE A 23 11.14 -14.99 18.42
C ILE A 23 12.61 -15.31 18.15
N ASN A 24 13.51 -14.87 19.04
CA ASN A 24 14.95 -15.11 18.96
C ASN A 24 15.39 -16.39 19.70
N THR A 25 14.43 -17.29 20.00
CA THR A 25 14.68 -18.55 20.70
C THR A 25 14.20 -19.73 19.84
N PRO A 26 14.56 -20.98 20.20
CA PRO A 26 13.99 -22.16 19.53
C PRO A 26 12.48 -22.36 19.70
N PHE A 27 11.81 -21.54 20.53
CA PHE A 27 10.39 -21.68 20.87
C PHE A 27 9.62 -20.37 20.67
N PRO A 28 9.52 -19.87 19.42
CA PRO A 28 8.70 -18.70 19.12
C PRO A 28 7.23 -18.97 19.48
N LYS A 29 6.58 -17.96 20.05
CA LYS A 29 5.21 -18.07 20.56
C LYS A 29 4.34 -16.97 19.99
N PHE A 30 3.19 -17.36 19.44
CA PHE A 30 2.09 -16.45 19.20
C PHE A 30 1.40 -16.12 20.53
N SER A 31 1.42 -14.84 20.87
CA SER A 31 0.97 -14.32 22.15
C SER A 31 -0.50 -13.91 22.12
N GLY A 32 -0.97 -13.36 21.00
CA GLY A 32 -2.38 -13.03 20.78
C GLY A 32 -2.61 -12.10 19.59
N GLN A 33 -3.88 -11.78 19.33
CA GLN A 33 -4.30 -10.92 18.23
C GLN A 33 -5.38 -9.94 18.65
N GLY A 34 -5.19 -8.67 18.27
CA GLY A 34 -6.19 -7.62 18.32
C GLY A 34 -6.63 -7.18 16.93
N GLN A 35 -7.82 -6.62 16.83
CA GLN A 35 -8.36 -6.11 15.58
C GLN A 35 -9.26 -4.89 15.82
N ALA A 36 -9.34 -4.04 14.81
CA ALA A 36 -10.26 -2.91 14.75
C ALA A 36 -10.62 -2.57 13.29
N PRO A 37 -11.72 -1.82 13.05
CA PRO A 37 -12.00 -1.27 11.73
C PRO A 37 -10.84 -0.40 11.22
N THR A 38 -10.54 -0.48 9.93
CA THR A 38 -9.57 0.41 9.28
C THR A 38 -10.17 1.79 9.08
N THR A 39 -9.38 2.82 9.41
CA THR A 39 -9.80 4.23 9.44
C THR A 39 -9.26 5.05 8.27
N VAL A 40 -9.00 4.41 7.12
CA VAL A 40 -8.49 5.11 5.92
C VAL A 40 -9.46 6.17 5.39
N LEU A 41 -10.76 5.92 5.48
CA LEU A 41 -11.80 6.87 5.08
C LEU A 41 -11.89 8.07 6.03
N GLU A 42 -11.39 7.92 7.25
CA GLU A 42 -11.27 9.00 8.23
C GLU A 42 -10.00 9.84 8.00
N GLY A 43 -9.15 9.42 7.06
CA GLY A 43 -7.92 10.12 6.67
C GLY A 43 -6.67 9.75 7.47
N ASP A 44 -6.80 8.91 8.50
CA ASP A 44 -5.67 8.47 9.32
C ASP A 44 -5.83 7.01 9.78
N VAL A 45 -4.98 6.11 9.26
CA VAL A 45 -4.97 4.68 9.61
C VAL A 45 -4.43 4.38 11.01
N ASN A 46 -3.76 5.35 11.66
CA ASN A 46 -3.22 5.15 13.00
C ASN A 46 -4.34 5.01 14.04
N ILE A 47 -5.51 5.59 13.80
CA ILE A 47 -6.68 5.45 14.68
C ILE A 47 -7.11 3.98 14.75
N GLY A 48 -7.27 3.32 13.59
CA GLY A 48 -7.57 1.89 13.50
C GLY A 48 -6.46 1.02 14.11
N LEU A 49 -5.19 1.37 13.88
CA LEU A 49 -4.04 0.68 14.47
C LEU A 49 -4.06 0.73 16.01
N GLN A 50 -4.26 1.91 16.59
CA GLN A 50 -4.40 2.10 18.04
C GLN A 50 -5.59 1.31 18.60
N GLY A 51 -6.72 1.30 17.89
CA GLY A 51 -7.88 0.48 18.24
C GLY A 51 -7.56 -1.02 18.27
N ALA A 52 -6.81 -1.51 17.28
CA ALA A 52 -6.40 -2.91 17.21
C ALA A 52 -5.41 -3.28 18.33
N MET A 53 -4.46 -2.39 18.66
CA MET A 53 -3.55 -2.54 19.80
C MET A 53 -4.32 -2.55 21.12
N GLU A 54 -5.27 -1.65 21.33
CA GLU A 54 -6.09 -1.62 22.53
C GLU A 54 -6.96 -2.88 22.67
N ASN A 55 -7.48 -3.41 21.56
CA ASN A 55 -8.19 -4.69 21.54
C ASN A 55 -7.27 -5.86 21.95
N LEU A 56 -6.03 -5.90 21.44
CA LEU A 56 -5.02 -6.88 21.82
C LEU A 56 -4.69 -6.79 23.31
N ARG A 57 -4.42 -5.57 23.80
CA ARG A 57 -4.07 -5.30 25.21
C ARG A 57 -5.14 -5.86 26.15
N LYS A 58 -6.41 -5.57 25.85
CA LYS A 58 -7.57 -6.07 26.60
C LYS A 58 -7.67 -7.59 26.56
N LYS A 59 -7.50 -8.22 25.39
CA LYS A 59 -7.53 -9.69 25.24
C LYS A 59 -6.43 -10.38 26.03
N LEU A 60 -5.25 -9.77 26.13
CA LEU A 60 -4.14 -10.29 26.92
C LEU A 60 -4.24 -9.96 28.41
N GLY A 61 -5.24 -9.16 28.82
CA GLY A 61 -5.40 -8.73 30.22
C GLY A 61 -4.24 -7.86 30.72
N LEU A 62 -3.57 -7.13 29.83
CA LEU A 62 -2.41 -6.32 30.18
C LEU A 62 -2.80 -4.87 30.52
N SER A 63 -2.11 -4.27 31.48
CA SER A 63 -2.24 -2.83 31.76
C SER A 63 -1.65 -1.99 30.62
N ASP A 64 -0.56 -2.47 30.03
CA ASP A 64 0.14 -1.82 28.93
C ASP A 64 0.71 -2.87 27.94
N LEU A 65 0.93 -2.45 26.69
CA LEU A 65 1.57 -3.25 25.63
C LEU A 65 3.03 -2.82 25.47
N ASP A 66 3.93 -3.48 26.17
CA ASP A 66 5.37 -3.30 26.01
C ASP A 66 5.92 -4.24 24.92
N TYR A 67 6.59 -3.68 23.92
CA TYR A 67 7.13 -4.41 22.77
C TYR A 67 8.47 -3.83 22.28
N ASP A 68 9.35 -4.69 21.75
CA ASP A 68 10.64 -4.23 21.20
C ASP A 68 10.51 -3.66 19.78
N GLU A 69 9.80 -4.35 18.88
CA GLU A 69 9.66 -3.95 17.48
C GLU A 69 8.20 -3.97 17.00
N MET A 70 7.89 -3.10 16.03
CA MET A 70 6.64 -3.16 15.26
C MET A 70 6.93 -3.20 13.78
N LEU A 71 6.41 -4.23 13.11
CA LEU A 71 6.39 -4.37 11.67
C LEU A 71 4.99 -4.06 11.17
N ALA A 72 4.87 -3.38 10.04
CA ALA A 72 3.59 -3.02 9.47
C ALA A 72 3.54 -3.28 7.96
N THR A 73 2.40 -3.80 7.50
CA THR A 73 2.01 -3.82 6.10
C THR A 73 0.69 -3.06 5.93
N SER A 74 0.50 -2.41 4.78
CA SER A 74 -0.74 -1.68 4.54
C SER A 74 -1.20 -1.82 3.09
N SER A 75 -2.49 -2.13 2.93
CA SER A 75 -3.23 -2.09 1.67
C SER A 75 -4.42 -1.14 1.72
N ALA A 76 -4.54 -0.36 2.81
CA ALA A 76 -5.73 0.40 3.13
C ALA A 76 -6.07 1.52 2.13
N ALA A 77 -5.06 2.09 1.47
CA ALA A 77 -5.23 3.15 0.48
C ALA A 77 -5.91 2.70 -0.83
N GLY A 78 -6.24 1.41 -0.95
CA GLY A 78 -6.67 0.78 -2.18
C GLY A 78 -5.49 0.41 -3.07
N GLY A 79 -5.78 -0.17 -4.24
CA GLY A 79 -4.73 -0.49 -5.20
C GLY A 79 -4.13 0.77 -5.81
N LEU A 80 -2.85 0.70 -6.16
CA LEU A 80 -2.10 1.81 -6.73
C LEU A 80 -2.71 2.24 -8.07
N LYS A 81 -3.55 3.28 -8.05
CA LYS A 81 -4.18 3.80 -9.27
C LYS A 81 -3.10 4.45 -10.12
N MET A 82 -2.84 3.87 -11.28
CA MET A 82 -1.76 4.31 -12.15
C MET A 82 -2.29 4.66 -13.54
N THR A 83 -1.74 5.70 -14.14
CA THR A 83 -1.84 5.90 -15.59
C THR A 83 -0.48 5.67 -16.23
N VAL A 84 -0.47 5.07 -17.41
CA VAL A 84 0.74 4.77 -18.17
C VAL A 84 0.79 5.65 -19.42
N HIS A 85 1.96 6.22 -19.70
CA HIS A 85 2.25 6.96 -20.91
C HIS A 85 3.51 6.44 -21.58
N GLY A 86 3.54 6.42 -22.90
CA GLY A 86 4.80 6.28 -23.62
C GLY A 86 4.75 6.79 -25.05
N LEU A 87 5.90 6.86 -25.70
CA LEU A 87 6.01 7.42 -27.05
C LEU A 87 5.47 6.49 -28.14
N VAL A 88 5.96 5.25 -28.19
CA VAL A 88 5.64 4.28 -29.25
C VAL A 88 4.76 3.19 -28.67
N TYR A 89 3.58 2.99 -29.26
CA TYR A 89 2.57 2.07 -28.70
C TYR A 89 3.08 0.63 -28.62
N ASP A 90 3.69 0.14 -29.70
CA ASP A 90 4.15 -1.24 -29.82
C ASP A 90 5.41 -1.56 -28.99
N MET A 91 6.07 -0.53 -28.44
CA MET A 91 7.30 -0.70 -27.66
C MET A 91 7.18 -0.10 -26.26
N THR A 92 7.25 1.23 -26.13
CA THR A 92 7.40 1.88 -24.82
C THR A 92 6.12 1.86 -24.01
N VAL A 93 4.96 2.03 -24.67
CA VAL A 93 3.66 1.91 -23.98
C VAL A 93 3.43 0.48 -23.51
N ARG A 94 3.71 -0.51 -24.38
CA ARG A 94 3.59 -1.92 -24.03
C ARG A 94 4.51 -2.29 -22.87
N ALA A 95 5.79 -1.93 -22.95
CA ALA A 95 6.76 -2.20 -21.87
C ALA A 95 6.33 -1.57 -20.54
N ALA A 96 5.89 -0.31 -20.55
CA ALA A 96 5.43 0.36 -19.34
C ALA A 96 4.16 -0.25 -18.76
N LYS A 97 3.22 -0.64 -19.63
CA LYS A 97 2.00 -1.33 -19.20
C LYS A 97 2.33 -2.67 -18.53
N GLU A 98 3.21 -3.48 -19.13
CA GLU A 98 3.62 -4.76 -18.56
C GLU A 98 4.37 -4.56 -17.22
N ALA A 99 5.26 -3.56 -17.13
CA ALA A 99 5.97 -3.24 -15.89
C ALA A 99 4.99 -2.81 -14.77
N ALA A 100 4.02 -1.96 -15.10
CA ALA A 100 2.99 -1.52 -14.17
C ALA A 100 2.11 -2.68 -13.67
N LEU A 101 1.68 -3.57 -14.57
CA LEU A 101 0.92 -4.78 -14.20
C LEU A 101 1.76 -5.72 -13.34
N GLY A 102 3.03 -5.93 -13.70
CA GLY A 102 3.96 -6.76 -12.92
C GLY A 102 4.21 -6.23 -11.50
N ALA A 103 4.15 -4.91 -11.31
CA ALA A 103 4.23 -4.26 -10.00
C ALA A 103 2.90 -4.28 -9.22
N GLY A 104 1.83 -4.86 -9.78
CA GLY A 104 0.51 -4.91 -9.14
C GLY A 104 -0.28 -3.59 -9.19
N ALA A 105 0.09 -2.67 -10.09
CA ALA A 105 -0.65 -1.41 -10.24
C ALA A 105 -2.01 -1.62 -10.91
N ILE A 106 -3.02 -0.85 -10.48
CA ILE A 106 -4.32 -0.80 -11.14
C ILE A 106 -4.24 0.27 -12.24
N ILE A 107 -4.09 -0.16 -13.48
CA ILE A 107 -3.97 0.75 -14.62
C ILE A 107 -5.35 1.29 -14.99
N HIS A 108 -5.55 2.60 -14.79
CA HIS A 108 -6.80 3.29 -15.13
C HIS A 108 -6.80 3.91 -16.53
N HIS A 109 -5.62 4.24 -17.06
CA HIS A 109 -5.50 4.80 -18.40
C HIS A 109 -4.14 4.51 -19.01
N VAL A 110 -4.13 4.35 -20.33
CA VAL A 110 -2.93 4.12 -21.13
C VAL A 110 -2.95 5.10 -22.29
N THR A 111 -1.87 5.84 -22.45
CA THR A 111 -1.71 6.85 -23.50
C THR A 111 -0.43 6.61 -24.27
N GLY A 112 -0.42 7.03 -25.54
CA GLY A 112 0.67 6.81 -26.48
C GLY A 112 0.90 8.04 -27.36
N GLY A 113 2.16 8.33 -27.69
CA GLY A 113 2.53 9.44 -28.58
C GLY A 113 2.12 10.81 -28.05
N LYS A 114 1.77 11.74 -28.94
CA LYS A 114 1.37 13.10 -28.54
C LYS A 114 0.05 13.10 -27.76
N LEU A 115 0.11 13.53 -26.49
CA LEU A 115 -1.06 13.69 -25.65
C LEU A 115 -2.00 14.77 -26.20
N ARG A 116 -3.29 14.47 -26.24
CA ARG A 116 -4.34 15.43 -26.57
C ARG A 116 -4.93 16.01 -25.29
N LYS A 117 -5.54 17.19 -25.39
CA LYS A 117 -6.25 17.83 -24.26
C LYS A 117 -7.28 16.90 -23.58
N ARG A 118 -7.95 16.05 -24.34
CA ARG A 118 -8.86 15.01 -23.82
C ARG A 118 -8.17 13.97 -22.94
N ASP A 119 -6.93 13.60 -23.26
CA ASP A 119 -6.17 12.60 -22.52
C ASP A 119 -5.70 13.20 -21.20
N LEU A 120 -5.25 14.46 -21.24
CA LEU A 120 -4.93 15.24 -20.03
C LEU A 120 -6.15 15.38 -19.11
N ASN A 121 -7.31 15.80 -19.63
CA ASN A 121 -8.55 15.88 -18.86
C ASN A 121 -8.94 14.52 -18.25
N THR A 122 -8.69 13.42 -18.99
CA THR A 122 -8.98 12.06 -18.50
C THR A 122 -8.05 11.71 -17.32
N ILE A 123 -6.75 11.99 -17.44
CA ILE A 123 -5.77 11.76 -16.38
C ILE A 123 -6.11 12.60 -15.12
N GLU A 124 -6.45 13.87 -15.29
CA GLU A 124 -6.87 14.77 -14.20
C GLU A 124 -8.12 14.24 -13.47
N ASN A 125 -9.11 13.74 -14.21
CA ASN A 125 -10.33 13.17 -13.63
C ASN A 125 -10.07 11.86 -12.88
N ILE A 126 -9.13 11.03 -13.35
CA ILE A 126 -8.76 9.76 -12.70
C ILE A 126 -8.11 10.00 -11.34
N LYS A 127 -7.38 11.11 -11.17
CA LYS A 127 -6.56 11.41 -9.99
C LYS A 127 -5.69 10.20 -9.62
N PRO A 128 -4.78 9.77 -10.51
CA PRO A 128 -3.92 8.63 -10.25
C PRO A 128 -2.99 8.94 -9.08
N ASN A 129 -2.61 7.91 -8.34
CA ASN A 129 -1.59 8.00 -7.31
C ASN A 129 -0.18 8.08 -7.93
N LEU A 130 -0.02 7.52 -9.14
CA LEU A 130 1.26 7.46 -9.84
C LEU A 130 1.05 7.53 -11.37
N ILE A 131 1.94 8.22 -12.07
CA ILE A 131 1.98 8.25 -13.53
C ILE A 131 3.31 7.62 -13.96
N LEU A 132 3.25 6.53 -14.74
CA LEU A 132 4.42 5.88 -15.31
C LEU A 132 4.63 6.37 -16.74
N ILE A 133 5.79 6.97 -17.01
CA ILE A 133 6.16 7.50 -18.32
C ILE A 133 7.35 6.69 -18.85
N ALA A 134 7.24 6.18 -20.09
CA ALA A 134 8.30 5.41 -20.71
C ALA A 134 8.60 5.82 -22.16
N GLY A 135 9.88 5.77 -22.51
CA GLY A 135 10.38 6.33 -23.76
C GLY A 135 10.78 7.79 -23.61
N GLY A 136 11.41 8.33 -24.65
CA GLY A 136 11.82 9.73 -24.70
C GLY A 136 13.21 10.02 -24.17
N VAL A 137 14.01 8.98 -23.97
CA VAL A 137 15.47 9.09 -23.98
C VAL A 137 15.90 9.48 -25.41
N ASP A 138 16.95 10.30 -25.53
CA ASP A 138 17.45 10.88 -26.79
C ASP A 138 16.49 11.87 -27.46
N PHE A 139 16.29 13.03 -26.81
CA PHE A 139 15.52 14.20 -27.27
C PHE A 139 13.99 14.10 -27.24
N GLY A 140 13.42 12.91 -27.10
CA GLY A 140 11.97 12.70 -26.94
C GLY A 140 11.11 13.21 -28.09
N GLU A 141 9.80 13.29 -27.87
CA GLU A 141 8.88 14.02 -28.77
C GLU A 141 8.92 15.50 -28.39
N ARG A 142 9.44 16.34 -29.30
CA ARG A 142 9.56 17.79 -29.09
C ARG A 142 8.33 18.57 -29.54
N ASP A 143 7.51 17.99 -30.43
CA ASP A 143 6.48 18.72 -31.18
C ASP A 143 5.05 18.49 -30.69
#